data_AF-A0A7X4F4L9-F1
#
_entry.id   AF-A0A7X4F4L9-F1
#
_cell.length_a   1.000
_cell.length_b   1.000
_cell.length_c   1.000
_cell.angle_alpha   90.00
_cell.angle_beta   90.00
_cell.angle_gamma   90.00
#
_symmetry.space_group_name_H-M   'P 1'
#
loop_
_entity.id
_entity.type
_entity.pdbx_description
1 polymer ?
#
loop_
_entity_poly.entity_id
_entity_poly.type
_entity_poly.pdbx_seq_one_letter_code
_entity_poly.pdbx_strand_id
1 'polypeptide(L)' 'MFDRKLYEAQCAGRPVWVFLSDQQRWIEQAQVVEVSGGVVTLRYETDEDGELQAWQEMVRLDSVGSVMSRLSSLPRT' A
#
# COMPACT_ATOMS: atom_id res chain seq x y z
N MET A 1 13.31 -2.46 7.62
CA MET A 1 12.87 -3.86 7.33
C MET A 1 11.66 -3.88 6.40
N PHE A 2 10.67 -3.00 6.59
CA PHE A 2 9.55 -2.82 5.66
C PHE A 2 9.99 -2.44 4.25
N ASP A 3 11.10 -1.70 4.15
CA ASP A 3 11.72 -1.25 2.89
C ASP A 3 11.90 -2.39 1.89
N ARG A 4 12.38 -3.56 2.35
CA ARG A 4 12.57 -4.71 1.47
C ARG A 4 11.26 -5.33 1.01
N LYS A 5 10.26 -5.45 1.89
CA LYS A 5 8.94 -6.00 1.51
C LYS A 5 8.20 -5.08 0.53
N LEU A 6 8.28 -3.77 0.75
CA LEU A 6 7.70 -2.77 -0.16
C LEU A 6 8.42 -2.77 -1.50
N TYR A 7 9.75 -2.89 -1.51
CA TYR A 7 10.52 -3.04 -2.74
C TYR A 7 10.18 -4.34 -3.49
N GLU A 8 10.10 -5.47 -2.79
CA GLU A 8 9.67 -6.74 -3.37
C GLU A 8 8.24 -6.66 -3.95
N ALA A 9 7.34 -5.92 -3.28
CA ALA A 9 5.99 -5.68 -3.77
C ALA A 9 5.96 -4.79 -5.02
N GLN A 10 6.78 -3.72 -5.05
CA GLN A 10 7.00 -2.86 -6.21
C GLN A 10 7.46 -3.68 -7.41
N CYS A 11 8.53 -4.48 -7.25
CA CYS A 11 9.06 -5.33 -8.32
C CYS A 11 8.04 -6.35 -8.83
N ALA A 12 7.18 -6.88 -7.94
CA ALA A 12 6.15 -7.83 -8.30
C ALA A 12 4.86 -7.19 -8.86
N GLY A 13 4.71 -5.86 -8.79
CA GLY A 13 3.49 -5.14 -9.18
C GLY A 13 2.25 -5.58 -8.38
N ARG A 14 2.43 -6.13 -7.17
CA ARG A 14 1.33 -6.68 -6.37
C ARG A 14 0.70 -5.62 -5.48
N PRO A 15 -0.64 -5.58 -5.38
CA PRO A 15 -1.29 -4.69 -4.43
C PRO A 15 -0.96 -5.09 -3.00
N VAL A 16 -0.74 -4.07 -2.17
CA VAL A 16 -0.42 -4.18 -0.75
C VAL A 16 -1.42 -3.39 0.08
N TRP A 17 -1.58 -3.80 1.33
CA TRP A 17 -2.29 -3.04 2.34
C TRP A 17 -1.25 -2.48 3.29
N VAL A 18 -1.29 -1.18 3.53
CA VAL A 18 -0.31 -0.46 4.34
C VAL A 18 -1.01 0.17 5.52
N PHE A 19 -0.56 -0.15 6.74
CA PHE A 19 -1.03 0.52 7.95
C PHE A 19 -0.10 1.68 8.29
N LEU A 20 -0.66 2.88 8.40
CA LEU A 20 0.04 4.07 8.81
C LEU A 20 -0.19 4.32 10.31
N SER A 21 0.87 4.25 11.10
CA SER A 21 0.81 4.34 12.56
C SER A 21 0.60 5.77 13.07
N ASP A 22 1.05 6.78 12.34
CA ASP A 22 0.88 8.20 12.67
C ASP A 22 -0.56 8.68 12.44
N GLN A 23 -1.24 8.11 11.44
CA GLN A 23 -2.62 8.45 11.08
C GLN A 23 -3.63 7.42 11.58
N GLN A 24 -3.18 6.29 12.13
CA GLN A 24 -4.01 5.17 12.60
C GLN A 24 -4.99 4.67 11.53
N ARG A 25 -4.54 4.55 10.28
CA ARG A 25 -5.38 4.16 9.14
C ARG A 25 -4.75 3.10 8.24
N TRP A 26 -5.61 2.41 7.50
CA TRP A 26 -5.19 1.51 6.42
C TRP A 26 -5.31 2.20 5.06
N ILE A 27 -4.32 1.96 4.21
CA ILE A 27 -4.42 2.15 2.77
C ILE A 27 -4.57 0.76 2.16
N GLU A 28 -5.71 0.52 1.52
CA GLU A 28 -6.05 -0.78 0.95
C GLU A 28 -5.74 -0.83 -0.54
N GLN A 29 -5.39 -2.03 -1.04
CA GLN A 29 -5.12 -2.30 -2.46
C GLN A 29 -4.11 -1.32 -3.13
N ALA A 30 -3.17 -0.78 -2.36
CA ALA A 30 -2.21 0.17 -2.87
C ALA A 30 -1.13 -0.52 -3.73
N GLN A 31 -0.72 0.14 -4.81
CA GLN A 31 0.50 -0.18 -5.54
C GLN A 31 1.66 0.65 -5.03
N VAL A 32 2.79 -0.01 -4.78
CA VAL A 32 4.05 0.68 -4.48
C VAL A 32 4.64 1.18 -5.80
N VAL A 33 4.74 2.50 -5.96
CA VAL A 33 5.31 3.13 -7.15
C VAL A 33 6.82 3.24 -7.02
N GLU A 34 7.28 3.70 -5.86
CA GLU A 34 8.70 3.98 -5.59
C GLU A 34 8.99 3.84 -4.10
N VAL A 35 10.20 3.36 -3.78
CA VAL A 35 10.77 3.37 -2.43
C VAL A 35 12.13 4.08 -2.51
N SER A 36 12.25 5.27 -1.94
CA SER A 36 13.48 6.06 -2.01
C SER A 36 13.62 7.01 -0.80
N GLY A 37 14.85 7.17 -0.31
CA GLY A 37 15.18 8.21 0.67
C GLY A 37 14.37 8.21 1.96
N GLY A 38 13.88 7.05 2.44
CA GLY A 38 13.04 6.97 3.65
C GLY A 38 11.55 7.23 3.40
N VAL A 39 11.13 7.36 2.14
CA VAL A 39 9.75 7.58 1.72
C VAL A 39 9.30 6.46 0.78
N VAL A 40 8.03 6.09 0.86
CA VAL A 40 7.37 5.22 -0.11
C VAL A 40 6.22 5.97 -0.78
N THR A 41 6.17 5.89 -2.09
CA THR A 41 5.09 6.46 -2.91
C THR A 41 4.09 5.36 -3.22
N LEU A 42 2.84 5.56 -2.81
CA LEU A 42 1.73 4.63 -2.97
C LEU A 42 0.70 5.21 -3.94
N ARG A 43 0.10 4.35 -4.76
CA ARG A 43 -1.09 4.68 -5.55
C ARG A 43 -2.21 3.74 -5.18
N TYR A 44 -3.41 4.26 -4.95
CA TYR A 44 -4.56 3.46 -4.58
C TYR A 44 -5.84 4.15 -5.06
N GLU A 45 -6.94 3.43 -5.05
CA GLU A 45 -8.25 3.93 -5.43
C GLU A 45 -9.21 3.80 -4.26
N THR A 46 -10.10 4.78 -4.10
CA THR A 46 -11.24 4.73 -3.18
C THR A 46 -12.53 4.85 -3.98
N ASP A 47 -13.57 4.16 -3.53
CA ASP A 47 -14.94 4.34 -4.02
C ASP A 47 -15.68 5.18 -2.98
N GLU A 48 -15.87 6.45 -3.27
CA GLU A 48 -16.52 7.42 -2.38
C GLU A 48 -17.61 8.15 -3.15
N ASP A 49 -18.83 8.17 -2.60
CA ASP A 49 -20.01 8.79 -3.19
C ASP A 49 -20.34 8.33 -4.64
N GLY A 50 -19.96 7.09 -4.98
CA GLY A 50 -20.15 6.52 -6.32
C GLY A 50 -19.14 7.04 -7.36
N GLU A 51 -18.08 7.71 -6.91
CA GLU A 51 -16.96 8.15 -7.73
C GLU A 51 -15.70 7.37 -7.36
N LEU A 52 -15.04 6.83 -8.39
CA LEU A 52 -13.73 6.21 -8.22
C LEU A 52 -12.66 7.30 -8.17
N GLN A 53 -12.02 7.46 -7.01
CA GLN A 53 -10.99 8.46 -6.78
C GLN A 53 -9.62 7.78 -6.76
N ALA A 54 -8.72 8.23 -7.64
CA ALA A 54 -7.35 7.74 -7.70
C ALA A 54 -6.41 8.65 -6.93
N TRP A 55 -5.71 8.09 -5.96
CA TRP A 55 -4.80 8.79 -5.07
C TRP A 55 -3.35 8.42 -5.36
N GLN A 56 -2.46 9.40 -5.17
CA GLN A 56 -1.03 9.17 -5.04
C GLN A 56 -0.54 9.85 -3.76
N GLU A 57 0.03 9.08 -2.85
CA GLU A 57 0.47 9.56 -1.55
C GLU A 57 1.93 9.18 -1.30
N MET A 58 2.69 10.12 -0.74
CA MET A 58 4.06 9.91 -0.28
C MET A 58 4.05 9.80 1.24
N VAL A 59 4.47 8.66 1.78
CA VAL A 59 4.48 8.40 3.23
C VAL A 59 5.87 8.06 3.70
N ARG A 60 6.24 8.52 4.91
CA ARG A 60 7.51 8.15 5.52
C ARG A 60 7.51 6.66 5.87
N LEU A 61 8.62 5.98 5.62
CA LEU A 61 8.78 4.57 5.99
C LEU A 61 8.63 4.36 7.51
N ASP A 62 9.04 5.33 8.32
CA ASP A 62 8.87 5.29 9.79
C ASP A 62 7.39 5.38 10.22
N SER A 63 6.51 5.92 9.37
CA SER A 63 5.07 5.92 9.60
C SER A 63 4.42 4.57 9.25
N VAL A 64 5.11 3.67 8.55
CA VAL A 64 4.57 2.36 8.15
C VAL A 64 4.66 1.39 9.33
N GLY A 65 3.51 1.12 9.95
CA GLY A 65 3.41 0.17 11.06
C GLY A 65 3.26 -1.29 10.61
N SER A 66 2.65 -1.53 9.45
CA SER A 66 2.47 -2.88 8.89
C SER A 66 2.28 -2.85 7.38
N VAL A 67 2.70 -3.93 6.72
CA VAL A 67 2.49 -4.17 5.29
C VAL A 67 1.99 -5.60 5.10
N MET A 68 0.83 -5.74 4.45
CA MET A 68 0.21 -7.02 4.11
C MET A 68 0.03 -7.13 2.60
N SER A 69 0.11 -8.34 2.07
CA SER A 69 -0.24 -8.62 0.67
C SER A 69 -1.09 -9.89 0.62
N ARG A 70 -2.07 -9.91 -0.28
CA ARG A 70 -2.89 -11.09 -0.50
C ARG A 70 -2.11 -12.07 -1.38
N LEU A 71 -1.83 -13.26 -0.85
CA LEU A 71 -1.11 -14.30 -1.60
C LEU A 71 -2.00 -15.04 -2.60
N SER A 72 -3.27 -15.25 -2.24
CA SER A 72 -4.30 -15.81 -3.11
C SER A 72 -5.68 -15.50 -2.56
N SER A 73 -6.70 -15.61 -3.40
CA SER A 73 -8.12 -15.65 -3.00
C SER A 73 -8.72 -16.92 -3.57
N LEU A 74 -9.28 -17.76 -2.70
CA LEU A 74 -10.02 -18.95 -3.12
C LEU A 74 -11.52 -18.66 -3.01
N PRO A 75 -12.32 -18.92 -4.05
CA PRO A 75 -13.77 -18.89 -3.91
C PRO A 75 -14.18 -19.97 -2.89
N ARG A 76 -15.13 -19.64 -2.02
CA ARG A 76 -15.78 -20.63 -1.18
C ARG A 76 -16.83 -21.32 -2.06
N THR A 77 -16.51 -22.50 -2.58
CA THR A 77 -17.47 -23.40 -3.24
C THR A 77 -18.48 -23.91 -2.22
#